data_AF-A0A1F9XZ86-F1
#
_entry.id   AF-A0A1F9XZ86-F1
#
_cell.length_a   1.000
_cell.length_b   1.000
_cell.length_c   1.000
_cell.angle_alpha   90.00
_cell.angle_beta   90.00
_cell.angle_gamma   90.00
#
_symmetry.space_group_name_H-M   'P 1'
#
loop_
_entity.id
_entity.type
_entity.pdbx_description
1 polymer ?
#
loop_
_entity_poly.entity_id
_entity_poly.type
_entity_poly.pdbx_seq_one_letter_code
_entity_poly.pdbx_strand_id
1 'polypeptide(L)'
;MSIWLKRFWRGTKTGKGLPTLALVCLTAFSAQAQDLNDAETAKLKLYDETISTANPTMSKAFLEDTAFADRLKLADPEKVAALIAKAQAVNDLEQLLDKPWRDNQEIELSRALSIRIDLNKPLEKVGIGPAPEPILRWMARYKRYSAHKEELVKRSIRQFEVVFGTNSTTGKSQWEIITIRERNAFLAEQAGKRLENYLENEPRTDATFQSQLRNETVFKYLDPADRGRYERYLTQLAAADAAKAKLSAPQLDKIKDQAIEQQMYLLGGLFDKSKSKGAISLERKVDSARQSKPGETLSFQNNQLLAGMLQTALVSEIKGTVAGDKVLKFYNSGAKLNIAIESCQGCYAKYEPSSGRIIFDSEMIQQYLRVNNLTAETLLKSKAQIAALARYASPIFVEEATHQMQHDWAAKAGIYKPYVQEDEVEANSMQALYTTEKMRRDAKFKALFLRMEKSTVYAQKRMETMDRFNESPVKFDRMIRQVYYYGTPSFGAASSQILSAVSSELERRKTLDAKALVEIEETGAGLEDAMAMTTQELTGSVAEIKTVALKKIQNDLLHKTVYTDHYDSASDWTGSMLTTVNTSRVPKPKVRVP
;
A
#
# COMPACT_ATOMS: atom_id res chain seq x y z
N MET A 1 -39.80 -42.29 40.48
CA MET A 1 -38.55 -42.63 39.78
C MET A 1 -38.96 -43.16 38.40
N SER A 2 -38.43 -42.59 37.33
CA SER A 2 -38.83 -42.79 35.90
C SER A 2 -39.97 -41.93 35.35
N ILE A 3 -39.56 -41.06 34.42
CA ILE A 3 -40.09 -40.53 33.14
C ILE A 3 -41.60 -40.65 32.79
N TRP A 4 -42.08 -39.59 32.11
CA TRP A 4 -43.29 -39.41 31.25
C TRP A 4 -44.61 -39.10 32.01
N LEU A 5 -45.63 -38.36 31.54
CA LEU A 5 -46.15 -38.03 30.20
C LEU A 5 -47.20 -36.88 30.33
N LYS A 6 -47.19 -35.92 29.39
CA LYS A 6 -48.32 -35.18 28.75
C LYS A 6 -49.57 -34.65 29.52
N ARG A 7 -49.91 -33.41 29.11
CA ARG A 7 -51.18 -32.92 28.50
C ARG A 7 -52.25 -32.18 29.34
N PHE A 8 -52.58 -31.00 28.76
CA PHE A 8 -53.88 -30.34 28.62
C PHE A 8 -54.50 -29.57 29.80
N TRP A 9 -54.59 -28.24 29.61
CA TRP A 9 -55.86 -27.54 29.78
C TRP A 9 -56.07 -26.48 28.68
N ARG A 10 -57.32 -26.35 28.25
CA ARG A 10 -57.84 -25.58 27.10
C ARG A 10 -58.40 -24.24 27.56
N GLY A 11 -58.56 -23.30 26.62
CA GLY A 11 -59.62 -22.27 26.64
C GLY A 11 -59.15 -20.85 26.36
N THR A 12 -58.93 -20.46 25.09
CA THR A 12 -59.87 -19.79 24.16
C THR A 12 -60.27 -18.34 24.49
N LYS A 13 -59.89 -17.39 23.61
CA LYS A 13 -60.74 -16.41 22.87
C LYS A 13 -59.82 -15.38 22.21
N THR A 14 -59.52 -15.52 20.91
CA THR A 14 -60.12 -14.76 19.79
C THR A 14 -60.04 -13.24 19.94
N GLY A 15 -59.05 -12.64 19.27
CA GLY A 15 -58.98 -11.22 18.95
C GLY A 15 -58.15 -11.05 17.68
N LYS A 16 -58.85 -10.83 16.56
CA LYS A 16 -58.28 -10.61 15.23
C LYS A 16 -57.50 -9.29 15.20
N GLY A 17 -56.35 -9.30 14.54
CA GLY A 17 -55.56 -8.11 14.27
C GLY A 17 -54.24 -8.46 13.58
N LEU A 18 -54.32 -8.88 12.31
CA LEU A 18 -53.16 -8.90 11.40
C LEU A 18 -52.79 -7.44 11.08
N PRO A 19 -51.54 -6.99 11.29
CA PRO A 19 -50.98 -5.94 10.47
C PRO A 19 -50.31 -6.61 9.26
N THR A 20 -51.04 -6.55 8.16
CA THR A 20 -50.61 -6.39 6.78
C THR A 20 -49.08 -6.30 6.60
N LEU A 21 -48.51 -7.30 5.92
CA LEU A 21 -47.24 -7.16 5.20
C LEU A 21 -47.36 -5.91 4.31
N ALA A 22 -46.64 -4.85 4.67
CA ALA A 22 -46.36 -3.77 3.75
C ALA A 22 -45.37 -4.31 2.71
N LEU A 23 -45.94 -4.87 1.63
CA LEU A 23 -45.27 -5.03 0.35
C LEU A 23 -44.83 -3.62 -0.07
N VAL A 24 -43.58 -3.27 0.21
CA VAL A 24 -42.96 -2.08 -0.36
C VAL A 24 -42.85 -2.35 -1.85
N CYS A 25 -43.87 -1.93 -2.60
CA CYS A 25 -43.76 -1.73 -4.03
C CYS A 25 -42.58 -0.78 -4.24
N LEU A 26 -41.44 -1.35 -4.63
CA LEU A 26 -40.46 -0.71 -5.49
C LEU A 26 -41.21 -0.23 -6.74
N THR A 27 -41.86 0.92 -6.61
CA THR A 27 -42.12 1.78 -7.75
C THR A 27 -40.73 2.25 -8.17
N ALA A 28 -40.11 1.47 -9.06
CA ALA A 28 -39.07 1.97 -9.91
C ALA A 28 -39.68 3.18 -10.61
N PHE A 29 -39.44 4.38 -10.06
CA PHE A 29 -39.51 5.59 -10.84
C PHE A 29 -38.55 5.35 -11.98
N SER A 30 -39.09 4.95 -13.13
CA SER A 30 -38.41 5.06 -14.40
C SER A 30 -38.13 6.55 -14.55
N ALA A 31 -36.97 7.00 -14.04
CA ALA A 31 -36.44 8.30 -14.35
C ALA A 31 -36.34 8.32 -15.87
N GLN A 32 -37.31 8.94 -16.52
CA GLN A 32 -37.24 9.19 -17.95
C GLN A 32 -35.93 9.96 -18.14
N ALA A 33 -34.99 9.38 -18.89
CA ALA A 33 -33.76 10.04 -19.26
C ALA A 33 -34.16 11.41 -19.81
N GLN A 34 -33.78 12.47 -19.11
CA GLN A 34 -34.04 13.81 -19.60
C GLN A 34 -33.02 14.07 -20.69
N ASP A 35 -33.51 14.24 -21.93
CA ASP A 35 -32.67 14.62 -23.05
C ASP A 35 -31.91 15.92 -22.74
N LEU A 36 -30.66 15.98 -23.18
CA LEU A 36 -29.86 17.19 -23.10
C LEU A 36 -30.46 18.24 -24.03
N ASN A 37 -30.55 19.50 -23.58
CA ASN A 37 -30.92 20.59 -24.47
C ASN A 37 -29.79 20.91 -25.47
N ASP A 38 -30.05 21.75 -26.47
CA ASP A 38 -29.08 22.09 -27.52
C ASP A 38 -27.77 22.67 -26.95
N ALA A 39 -27.86 23.50 -25.90
CA ALA A 39 -26.69 24.09 -25.26
C ALA A 39 -25.88 23.04 -24.50
N GLU A 40 -26.55 22.12 -23.79
CA GLU A 40 -25.92 20.98 -23.11
C GLU A 40 -25.27 20.02 -24.12
N THR A 41 -25.89 19.78 -25.26
CA THR A 41 -25.36 18.95 -26.35
C THR A 41 -24.11 19.58 -26.98
N ALA A 42 -24.15 20.88 -27.29
CA ALA A 42 -22.99 21.61 -27.79
C ALA A 42 -21.84 21.61 -26.77
N LYS A 43 -22.15 21.74 -25.48
CA LYS A 43 -21.19 21.69 -24.38
C LYS A 43 -20.56 20.30 -24.22
N LEU A 44 -21.35 19.23 -24.32
CA LEU A 44 -20.85 17.85 -24.35
C LEU A 44 -19.86 17.64 -25.50
N LYS A 45 -20.22 18.08 -26.70
CA LYS A 45 -19.36 17.98 -27.89
C LYS A 45 -18.03 18.71 -27.69
N LEU A 46 -18.07 19.95 -27.18
CA LEU A 46 -16.87 20.72 -26.88
C LEU A 46 -15.95 20.00 -25.89
N TYR A 47 -16.51 19.48 -24.79
CA TYR A 47 -15.72 18.73 -23.81
C TYR A 47 -15.14 17.45 -24.41
N ASP A 48 -15.92 16.66 -25.14
CA ASP A 48 -15.45 15.41 -25.73
C ASP A 48 -14.31 15.63 -26.74
N GLU A 49 -14.44 16.62 -27.63
CA GLU A 49 -13.41 16.98 -28.60
C GLU A 49 -12.13 17.46 -27.91
N THR A 50 -12.25 18.40 -26.97
CA THR A 50 -11.08 19.01 -26.33
C THR A 50 -10.37 18.08 -25.35
N ILE A 51 -11.11 17.31 -24.55
CA ILE A 51 -10.54 16.33 -23.62
C ILE A 51 -9.86 15.19 -24.38
N SER A 52 -10.39 14.79 -25.55
CA SER A 52 -9.77 13.76 -26.39
C SER A 52 -8.41 14.18 -26.96
N THR A 53 -8.07 15.48 -26.94
CA THR A 53 -6.72 16.00 -27.25
C THR A 53 -5.81 16.12 -26.03
N ALA A 54 -6.20 15.51 -24.91
CA ALA A 54 -5.56 15.57 -23.60
C ALA A 54 -5.37 16.99 -23.06
N ASN A 55 -6.30 17.92 -23.34
CA ASN A 55 -6.19 19.30 -22.86
C ASN A 55 -6.43 19.36 -21.32
N PRO A 56 -5.42 19.75 -20.51
CA PRO A 56 -5.57 19.78 -19.04
C PRO A 56 -6.56 20.84 -18.56
N THR A 57 -6.59 22.01 -19.19
CA THR A 57 -7.52 23.09 -18.82
C THR A 57 -8.97 22.68 -19.01
N MET A 58 -9.29 22.05 -20.15
CA MET A 58 -10.64 21.60 -20.43
C MET A 58 -11.04 20.38 -19.59
N SER A 59 -10.08 19.49 -19.31
CA SER A 59 -10.28 18.36 -18.41
C SER A 59 -10.62 18.85 -17.00
N LYS A 60 -9.87 19.81 -16.46
CA LYS A 60 -10.16 20.44 -15.17
C LYS A 60 -11.51 21.16 -15.17
N ALA A 61 -11.79 21.98 -16.19
CA ALA A 61 -13.06 22.69 -16.30
C ALA A 61 -14.26 21.74 -16.28
N PHE A 62 -14.20 20.62 -17.01
CA PHE A 62 -15.25 19.60 -16.98
C PHE A 62 -15.41 18.96 -15.58
N LEU A 63 -14.31 18.68 -14.88
CA LEU A 63 -14.36 18.07 -13.54
C LEU A 63 -14.89 19.03 -12.45
N GLU A 64 -14.74 20.33 -12.66
CA GLU A 64 -15.26 21.40 -11.78
C GLU A 64 -16.73 21.76 -12.09
N ASP A 65 -17.20 21.45 -13.31
CA ASP A 65 -18.57 21.67 -13.78
C ASP A 65 -19.52 20.56 -13.28
N THR A 66 -19.65 20.47 -11.95
CA THR A 66 -20.40 19.40 -11.27
C THR A 66 -21.86 19.37 -11.70
N ALA A 67 -22.48 20.54 -11.88
CA ALA A 67 -23.87 20.63 -12.33
C ALA A 67 -24.07 19.96 -13.70
N PHE A 68 -23.21 20.24 -14.68
CA PHE A 68 -23.29 19.59 -15.98
C PHE A 68 -22.95 18.09 -15.92
N ALA A 69 -21.93 17.72 -15.15
CA ALA A 69 -21.58 16.32 -14.95
C ALA A 69 -22.75 15.53 -14.32
N ASP A 70 -23.46 16.10 -13.34
CA ASP A 70 -24.63 15.48 -12.71
C ASP A 70 -25.82 15.37 -13.67
N ARG A 71 -26.03 16.38 -14.53
CA ARG A 71 -27.00 16.28 -15.64
C ARG A 71 -26.65 15.12 -16.58
N LEU A 72 -25.38 15.00 -16.97
CA LEU A 72 -24.92 13.91 -17.84
C LEU A 72 -25.02 12.53 -17.18
N LYS A 73 -24.81 12.40 -15.86
CA LYS A 73 -25.04 11.12 -15.15
C LYS A 73 -26.47 10.62 -15.29
N LEU A 74 -27.44 11.52 -15.39
CA LEU A 74 -28.85 11.18 -15.58
C LEU A 74 -29.21 10.91 -17.04
N ALA A 75 -28.61 11.66 -17.97
CA ALA A 75 -28.91 11.56 -19.40
C ALA A 75 -28.15 10.42 -20.11
N ASP A 76 -26.83 10.31 -19.86
CA ASP A 76 -25.94 9.33 -20.49
C ASP A 76 -24.79 8.93 -19.51
N PRO A 77 -25.05 7.98 -18.60
CA PRO A 77 -24.09 7.58 -17.56
C PRO A 77 -22.81 6.96 -18.12
N GLU A 78 -22.88 6.32 -19.29
CA GLU A 78 -21.71 5.69 -19.91
C GLU A 78 -20.81 6.74 -20.58
N LYS A 79 -21.41 7.72 -21.28
CA LYS A 79 -20.65 8.82 -21.87
C LYS A 79 -20.01 9.70 -20.80
N VAL A 80 -20.72 10.04 -19.72
CA VAL A 80 -20.12 10.83 -18.64
C VAL A 80 -19.00 10.08 -17.94
N ALA A 81 -19.14 8.77 -17.72
CA ALA A 81 -18.09 7.95 -17.12
C ALA A 81 -16.83 7.91 -17.99
N ALA A 82 -16.99 7.74 -19.32
CA ALA A 82 -15.88 7.79 -20.25
C ALA A 82 -15.19 9.17 -20.28
N LEU A 83 -15.96 10.25 -20.23
CA LEU A 83 -15.43 11.62 -20.24
C LEU A 83 -14.72 11.96 -18.91
N ILE A 84 -15.31 11.57 -17.78
CA ILE A 84 -14.70 11.68 -16.44
C ILE A 84 -13.39 10.90 -16.40
N ALA A 85 -13.36 9.68 -16.92
CA ALA A 85 -12.15 8.86 -16.94
C ALA A 85 -11.01 9.54 -17.72
N LYS A 86 -11.28 10.06 -18.93
CA LYS A 86 -10.29 10.82 -19.71
C LYS A 86 -9.82 12.07 -18.96
N ALA A 87 -10.77 12.88 -18.48
CA ALA A 87 -10.47 14.15 -17.81
C ALA A 87 -9.67 13.95 -16.51
N GLN A 88 -10.06 12.97 -15.69
CA GLN A 88 -9.35 12.62 -14.45
C GLN A 88 -7.93 12.14 -14.74
N ALA A 89 -7.73 11.31 -15.78
CA ALA A 89 -6.41 10.82 -16.11
C ALA A 89 -5.47 11.94 -16.60
N VAL A 90 -5.98 12.88 -17.40
CA VAL A 90 -5.19 14.07 -17.83
C VAL A 90 -4.87 14.98 -16.64
N ASN A 91 -5.84 15.26 -15.78
CA ASN A 91 -5.64 16.07 -14.58
C ASN A 91 -4.67 15.39 -13.58
N ASP A 92 -4.77 14.07 -13.39
CA ASP A 92 -3.86 13.32 -12.53
C ASP A 92 -2.43 13.23 -13.12
N LEU A 93 -2.28 13.13 -14.44
CA LEU A 93 -0.98 13.26 -15.12
C LEU A 93 -0.38 14.65 -14.91
N GLU A 94 -1.17 15.70 -15.08
CA GLU A 94 -0.76 17.08 -14.82
C GLU A 94 -0.29 17.24 -13.38
N GLN A 95 -1.10 16.83 -12.40
CA GLN A 95 -0.76 16.89 -10.98
C GLN A 95 0.48 16.04 -10.63
N LEU A 96 0.63 14.87 -11.25
CA LEU A 96 1.82 14.04 -11.07
C LEU A 96 3.05 14.79 -11.55
N LEU A 97 3.00 15.35 -12.76
CA LEU A 97 4.14 16.04 -13.32
C LEU A 97 4.42 17.32 -12.54
N ASP A 98 3.43 18.13 -12.17
CA ASP A 98 3.58 19.41 -11.43
C ASP A 98 4.26 19.27 -10.05
N LYS A 99 4.40 18.04 -9.52
CA LYS A 99 5.21 17.78 -8.31
C LYS A 99 6.69 18.16 -8.52
N PRO A 100 7.38 18.63 -7.46
CA PRO A 100 8.79 19.00 -7.50
C PRO A 100 9.69 17.76 -7.41
N TRP A 101 9.73 16.98 -8.49
CA TRP A 101 10.58 15.78 -8.57
C TRP A 101 12.07 16.14 -8.57
N ARG A 102 12.86 15.35 -7.82
CA ARG A 102 14.32 15.47 -7.75
C ARG A 102 14.98 14.34 -8.55
N ASP A 103 16.27 14.51 -8.89
CA ASP A 103 17.03 13.49 -9.63
C ASP A 103 17.05 12.13 -8.94
N ASN A 104 17.16 12.12 -7.61
CA ASN A 104 17.13 10.90 -6.82
C ASN A 104 15.73 10.27 -6.71
N GLN A 105 14.71 10.86 -7.34
CA GLN A 105 13.33 10.36 -7.40
C GLN A 105 12.92 9.88 -8.81
N GLU A 106 13.90 9.65 -9.68
CA GLU A 106 13.67 9.21 -11.07
C GLU A 106 12.89 7.89 -11.16
N ILE A 107 13.18 6.92 -10.28
CA ILE A 107 12.50 5.61 -10.26
C ILE A 107 11.07 5.75 -9.73
N GLU A 108 10.84 6.62 -8.76
CA GLU A 108 9.53 6.92 -8.22
C GLU A 108 8.62 7.53 -9.28
N LEU A 109 9.14 8.52 -10.03
CA LEU A 109 8.43 9.08 -11.17
C LEU A 109 8.21 8.02 -12.27
N SER A 110 9.19 7.17 -12.54
CA SER A 110 9.05 6.09 -13.54
C SER A 110 7.91 5.14 -13.21
N ARG A 111 7.82 4.65 -11.96
CA ARG A 111 6.72 3.76 -11.54
C ARG A 111 5.38 4.49 -11.48
N ALA A 112 5.36 5.75 -11.05
CA ALA A 112 4.14 6.55 -11.07
C ALA A 112 3.61 6.75 -12.50
N LEU A 113 4.50 6.98 -13.47
CA LEU A 113 4.13 7.06 -14.89
C LEU A 113 3.68 5.70 -15.45
N SER A 114 4.34 4.59 -15.10
CA SER A 114 3.97 3.26 -15.63
C SER A 114 2.57 2.80 -15.20
N ILE A 115 2.04 3.30 -14.07
CA ILE A 115 0.67 3.01 -13.64
C ILE A 115 -0.37 3.73 -14.52
N ARG A 116 0.01 4.88 -15.07
CA ARG A 116 -0.86 5.80 -15.82
C ARG A 116 -0.77 5.60 -17.33
N ILE A 117 0.44 5.33 -17.82
CA ILE A 117 0.78 5.19 -19.24
C ILE A 117 1.16 3.74 -19.49
N ASP A 118 0.17 2.96 -19.90
CA ASP A 118 0.24 1.53 -20.17
C ASP A 118 -0.92 1.16 -21.10
N LEU A 119 -0.94 -0.08 -21.55
CA LEU A 119 -2.03 -0.64 -22.35
C LEU A 119 -3.37 -0.52 -21.64
N ASN A 120 -4.41 -0.15 -22.39
CA ASN A 120 -5.79 -0.04 -21.95
C ASN A 120 -6.02 1.00 -20.83
N LYS A 121 -5.07 1.92 -20.61
CA LYS A 121 -5.23 3.02 -19.64
C LYS A 121 -5.97 4.20 -20.26
N PRO A 122 -6.67 5.04 -19.46
CA PRO A 122 -7.42 6.17 -20.01
C PRO A 122 -6.56 7.18 -20.79
N LEU A 123 -5.27 7.31 -20.44
CA LEU A 123 -4.33 8.20 -21.14
C LEU A 123 -4.07 7.77 -22.60
N GLU A 124 -4.09 6.48 -22.89
CA GLU A 124 -3.96 5.96 -24.27
C GLU A 124 -5.09 6.50 -25.16
N LYS A 125 -6.32 6.57 -24.63
CA LYS A 125 -7.52 7.07 -25.33
C LYS A 125 -7.48 8.56 -25.65
N VAL A 126 -6.51 9.29 -25.11
CA VAL A 126 -6.27 10.72 -25.41
C VAL A 126 -4.89 10.94 -26.06
N GLY A 127 -4.27 9.86 -26.56
CA GLY A 127 -3.01 9.90 -27.31
C GLY A 127 -1.74 9.94 -26.47
N ILE A 128 -1.81 9.57 -25.18
CA ILE A 128 -0.66 9.48 -24.26
C ILE A 128 -0.50 8.02 -23.82
N GLY A 129 0.19 7.21 -24.62
CA GLY A 129 0.37 5.78 -24.40
C GLY A 129 -0.01 4.93 -25.63
N PRO A 130 0.21 3.61 -25.61
CA PRO A 130 0.85 2.86 -24.51
C PRO A 130 2.38 3.04 -24.49
N ALA A 131 3.00 3.33 -25.63
CA ALA A 131 4.37 3.83 -25.70
C ALA A 131 4.46 5.21 -25.02
N PRO A 132 5.51 5.49 -24.21
CA PRO A 132 5.50 6.66 -23.34
C PRO A 132 5.91 7.98 -23.98
N GLU A 133 6.63 7.96 -25.11
CA GLU A 133 7.19 9.15 -25.77
C GLU A 133 6.17 10.27 -26.07
N PRO A 134 4.88 10.02 -26.40
CA PRO A 134 3.88 11.07 -26.59
C PRO A 134 3.72 12.02 -25.40
N ILE A 135 4.08 11.62 -24.17
CA ILE A 135 4.08 12.52 -23.00
C ILE A 135 4.95 13.76 -23.23
N LEU A 136 6.08 13.63 -23.94
CA LEU A 136 7.00 14.74 -24.18
C LEU A 136 6.38 15.80 -25.10
N ARG A 137 5.62 15.35 -26.11
CA ARG A 137 4.85 16.25 -26.98
C ARG A 137 3.70 16.91 -26.23
N TRP A 138 3.02 16.15 -25.37
CA TRP A 138 1.97 16.70 -24.50
C TRP A 138 2.53 17.79 -23.58
N MET A 139 3.69 17.53 -22.95
CA MET A 139 4.40 18.49 -22.12
C MET A 139 4.70 19.76 -22.93
N ALA A 140 5.33 19.66 -24.10
CA ALA A 140 5.65 20.82 -24.93
C ALA A 140 4.42 21.63 -25.39
N ARG A 141 3.29 20.96 -25.60
CA ARG A 141 2.05 21.61 -26.07
C ARG A 141 1.33 22.37 -24.97
N TYR A 142 1.18 21.78 -23.79
CA TYR A 142 0.30 22.30 -22.74
C TYR A 142 1.05 22.85 -21.52
N LYS A 143 2.32 22.54 -21.39
CA LYS A 143 3.15 22.91 -20.24
C LYS A 143 4.47 23.50 -20.72
N ARG A 144 5.10 24.29 -19.86
CA ARG A 144 6.46 24.82 -20.09
C ARG A 144 7.30 24.46 -18.89
N TYR A 145 7.66 23.19 -18.82
CA TYR A 145 8.51 22.70 -17.74
C TYR A 145 9.96 23.16 -17.94
N SER A 146 10.75 23.14 -16.87
CA SER A 146 12.18 23.41 -16.98
C SER A 146 12.87 22.29 -17.76
N ALA A 147 13.99 22.61 -18.43
CA ALA A 147 14.81 21.63 -19.14
C ALA A 147 15.22 20.45 -18.23
N HIS A 148 15.52 20.74 -16.96
CA HIS A 148 15.80 19.71 -15.96
C HIS A 148 14.65 18.70 -15.80
N LYS A 149 13.41 19.18 -15.72
CA LYS A 149 12.23 18.34 -15.56
C LYS A 149 11.89 17.55 -16.82
N GLU A 150 12.08 18.15 -17.99
CA GLU A 150 11.98 17.42 -19.26
C GLU A 150 12.98 16.27 -19.34
N GLU A 151 14.24 16.53 -18.95
CA GLU A 151 15.26 15.50 -18.90
C GLU A 151 14.91 14.41 -17.88
N LEU A 152 14.47 14.77 -16.68
CA LEU A 152 14.00 13.81 -15.69
C LEU A 152 12.88 12.93 -16.22
N VAL A 153 11.90 13.48 -16.94
CA VAL A 153 10.83 12.69 -17.57
C VAL A 153 11.40 11.74 -18.62
N LYS A 154 12.32 12.18 -19.49
CA LYS A 154 13.00 11.28 -20.46
C LYS A 154 13.68 10.10 -19.76
N ARG A 155 14.35 10.36 -18.64
CA ARG A 155 14.97 9.29 -17.84
C ARG A 155 13.92 8.38 -17.20
N SER A 156 12.85 8.93 -16.65
CA SER A 156 11.78 8.16 -16.00
C SER A 156 10.97 7.30 -16.98
N ILE A 157 10.74 7.74 -18.21
CA ILE A 157 10.13 6.90 -19.25
C ILE A 157 11.11 5.90 -19.87
N ARG A 158 12.37 5.92 -19.43
CA ARG A 158 13.44 5.06 -19.93
C ARG A 158 13.63 5.26 -21.43
N GLN A 159 13.69 6.51 -21.90
CA GLN A 159 13.93 6.80 -23.32
C GLN A 159 15.22 6.08 -23.76
N PHE A 160 15.19 5.49 -24.97
CA PHE A 160 16.27 4.63 -25.46
C PHE A 160 17.65 5.29 -25.34
N GLU A 161 17.77 6.54 -25.81
CA GLU A 161 19.03 7.28 -25.80
C GLU A 161 19.54 7.58 -24.39
N VAL A 162 18.65 7.65 -23.40
CA VAL A 162 19.04 7.83 -22.00
C VAL A 162 19.64 6.54 -21.44
N VAL A 163 19.04 5.39 -21.77
CA VAL A 163 19.42 4.10 -21.20
C VAL A 163 20.64 3.51 -21.91
N PHE A 164 20.68 3.57 -23.24
CA PHE A 164 21.67 2.90 -24.08
C PHE A 164 22.64 3.87 -24.78
N GLY A 165 22.47 5.18 -24.58
CA GLY A 165 23.25 6.21 -25.26
C GLY A 165 22.78 6.48 -26.70
N THR A 166 23.29 7.56 -27.29
CA THR A 166 22.92 8.00 -28.65
C THR A 166 23.62 7.24 -29.77
N ASN A 167 24.70 6.53 -29.45
CA ASN A 167 25.50 5.78 -30.44
C ASN A 167 24.96 4.36 -30.69
N SER A 168 24.05 3.87 -29.85
CA SER A 168 23.41 2.57 -30.03
C SER A 168 22.15 2.71 -30.90
N THR A 169 21.93 1.77 -31.81
CA THR A 169 20.67 1.65 -32.56
C THR A 169 20.05 0.25 -32.46
N THR A 170 20.81 -0.72 -31.94
CA THR A 170 20.37 -2.10 -31.77
C THR A 170 19.19 -2.18 -30.80
N GLY A 171 18.07 -2.73 -31.25
CA GLY A 171 16.87 -2.89 -30.43
C GLY A 171 16.01 -1.62 -30.24
N LYS A 172 16.40 -0.48 -30.82
CA LYS A 172 15.68 0.79 -30.63
C LYS A 172 14.21 0.73 -31.06
N SER A 173 13.93 0.18 -32.25
CA SER A 173 12.56 0.08 -32.75
C SER A 173 11.66 -0.79 -31.86
N GLN A 174 12.21 -1.84 -31.24
CA GLN A 174 11.47 -2.68 -30.29
C GLN A 174 11.27 -1.94 -28.97
N TRP A 175 12.28 -1.20 -28.50
CA TRP A 175 12.20 -0.43 -27.27
C TRP A 175 11.16 0.71 -27.33
N GLU A 176 11.06 1.38 -28.48
CA GLU A 176 10.15 2.51 -28.68
C GLU A 176 8.67 2.12 -28.71
N ILE A 177 8.34 0.85 -28.95
CA ILE A 177 6.94 0.37 -28.97
C ILE A 177 6.48 -0.26 -27.65
N ILE A 178 7.41 -0.59 -26.74
CA ILE A 178 7.06 -1.19 -25.44
C ILE A 178 6.75 -0.13 -24.38
N THR A 179 5.95 -0.52 -23.40
CA THR A 179 5.47 0.29 -22.28
C THR A 179 6.57 0.59 -21.26
N ILE A 180 6.37 1.59 -20.40
CA ILE A 180 7.27 1.88 -19.27
C ILE A 180 7.39 0.66 -18.35
N ARG A 181 6.29 -0.08 -18.15
CA ARG A 181 6.25 -1.28 -17.32
C ARG A 181 7.20 -2.36 -17.86
N GLU A 182 7.15 -2.64 -19.16
CA GLU A 182 8.03 -3.62 -19.81
C GLU A 182 9.49 -3.18 -19.77
N ARG A 183 9.76 -1.88 -20.02
CA ARG A 183 11.12 -1.31 -19.89
C ARG A 183 11.67 -1.47 -18.47
N ASN A 184 10.85 -1.18 -17.46
CA ASN A 184 11.24 -1.33 -16.05
C ASN A 184 11.46 -2.80 -15.68
N ALA A 185 10.63 -3.73 -16.14
CA ALA A 185 10.80 -5.16 -15.89
C ALA A 185 12.11 -5.69 -16.49
N PHE A 186 12.41 -5.33 -17.74
CA PHE A 186 13.67 -5.70 -18.39
C PHE A 186 14.89 -5.20 -17.61
N LEU A 187 14.90 -3.92 -17.21
CA LEU A 187 16.03 -3.33 -16.48
C LEU A 187 16.15 -3.89 -15.05
N ALA A 188 15.02 -4.19 -14.39
CA ALA A 188 15.01 -4.83 -13.09
C ALA A 188 15.61 -6.24 -13.14
N GLU A 189 15.28 -7.03 -14.17
CA GLU A 189 15.86 -8.37 -14.36
C GLU A 189 17.39 -8.31 -14.51
N GLN A 190 17.91 -7.37 -15.31
CA GLN A 190 19.35 -7.19 -15.46
C GLN A 190 20.01 -6.75 -14.14
N ALA A 191 19.37 -5.85 -13.40
CA ALA A 191 19.85 -5.41 -12.09
C ALA A 191 19.84 -6.54 -11.06
N GLY A 192 18.79 -7.36 -11.04
CA GLY A 192 18.64 -8.52 -10.16
C GLY A 192 19.71 -9.58 -10.41
N LYS A 193 19.97 -9.93 -11.68
CA LYS A 193 21.08 -10.85 -12.06
C LYS A 193 22.43 -10.32 -11.57
N ARG A 194 22.66 -9.01 -11.68
CA ARG A 194 23.89 -8.38 -11.20
C ARG A 194 24.00 -8.46 -9.68
N LEU A 195 22.91 -8.22 -8.95
CA LEU A 195 22.86 -8.32 -7.49
C LEU A 195 23.12 -9.75 -7.02
N GLU A 196 22.49 -10.75 -7.65
CA GLU A 196 22.68 -12.17 -7.34
C GLU A 196 24.16 -12.56 -7.43
N ASN A 197 24.83 -12.15 -8.51
CA ASN A 197 26.24 -12.43 -8.70
C ASN A 197 27.12 -11.86 -7.57
N TYR A 198 26.80 -10.68 -7.02
CA TYR A 198 27.52 -10.15 -5.87
C TYR A 198 27.22 -10.90 -4.58
N LEU A 199 25.96 -11.26 -4.34
CA LEU A 199 25.55 -12.00 -3.14
C LEU A 199 26.26 -13.36 -3.05
N GLU A 200 26.37 -14.06 -4.18
CA GLU A 200 26.94 -15.41 -4.25
C GLU A 200 28.47 -15.40 -4.27
N ASN A 201 29.10 -14.45 -4.98
CA ASN A 201 30.51 -14.58 -5.37
C ASN A 201 31.45 -13.52 -4.78
N GLU A 202 30.96 -12.45 -4.13
CA GLU A 202 31.80 -11.34 -3.70
C GLU A 202 32.08 -11.35 -2.18
N PRO A 203 33.32 -11.65 -1.76
CA PRO A 203 33.68 -11.72 -0.34
C PRO A 203 34.09 -10.36 0.26
N ARG A 204 34.35 -9.32 -0.55
CA ARG A 204 34.79 -8.01 -0.04
C ARG A 204 33.67 -7.34 0.76
N THR A 205 34.07 -6.62 1.81
CA THR A 205 33.14 -5.85 2.65
C THR A 205 33.65 -4.45 2.97
N ASP A 206 34.85 -4.09 2.51
CA ASP A 206 35.47 -2.83 2.87
C ASP A 206 34.68 -1.62 2.34
N ALA A 207 34.93 -0.45 2.93
CA ALA A 207 34.24 0.78 2.56
C ALA A 207 34.40 1.16 1.08
N THR A 208 35.51 0.77 0.42
CA THR A 208 35.72 1.04 -1.00
C THR A 208 34.75 0.22 -1.84
N PHE A 209 34.64 -1.08 -1.55
CA PHE A 209 33.68 -1.95 -2.23
C PHE A 209 32.22 -1.52 -1.98
N GLN A 210 31.88 -1.17 -0.74
CA GLN A 210 30.55 -0.63 -0.43
C GLN A 210 30.25 0.66 -1.21
N SER A 211 31.24 1.54 -1.39
CA SER A 211 31.10 2.75 -2.20
C SER A 211 30.94 2.43 -3.68
N GLN A 212 31.69 1.46 -4.21
CA GLN A 212 31.53 0.95 -5.58
C GLN A 212 30.09 0.46 -5.81
N LEU A 213 29.57 -0.40 -4.93
CA LEU A 213 28.20 -0.90 -5.02
C LEU A 213 27.15 0.21 -4.98
N ARG A 214 27.32 1.23 -4.12
CA ARG A 214 26.38 2.36 -4.02
C ARG A 214 26.38 3.24 -5.28
N ASN A 215 27.48 3.22 -6.02
CA ASN A 215 27.64 3.98 -7.27
C ASN A 215 27.31 3.16 -8.53
N GLU A 216 27.01 1.86 -8.39
CA GLU A 216 26.61 1.01 -9.52
C GLU A 216 25.23 1.45 -10.03
N THR A 217 25.21 2.11 -11.18
CA THR A 217 24.01 2.76 -11.72
C THR A 217 22.88 1.78 -12.03
N VAL A 218 23.19 0.50 -12.31
CA VAL A 218 22.17 -0.51 -12.62
C VAL A 218 21.25 -0.79 -11.43
N PHE A 219 21.74 -0.64 -10.19
CA PHE A 219 20.93 -0.91 -9.00
C PHE A 219 19.83 0.12 -8.72
N LYS A 220 19.78 1.22 -9.47
CA LYS A 220 18.62 2.12 -9.46
C LYS A 220 17.38 1.49 -10.09
N TYR A 221 17.54 0.41 -10.85
CA TYR A 221 16.45 -0.31 -11.53
C TYR A 221 15.92 -1.52 -10.76
N LEU A 222 16.50 -1.87 -9.61
CA LEU A 222 16.01 -2.99 -8.80
C LEU A 222 14.52 -2.80 -8.49
N ASP A 223 13.77 -3.90 -8.56
CA ASP A 223 12.38 -3.93 -8.12
C ASP A 223 12.31 -3.78 -6.57
N PRO A 224 11.13 -3.63 -5.96
CA PRO A 224 11.02 -3.50 -4.50
C PRO A 224 11.66 -4.66 -3.71
N ALA A 225 11.52 -5.90 -4.19
CA ALA A 225 12.00 -7.08 -3.49
C ALA A 225 13.53 -7.15 -3.52
N ASP A 226 14.11 -7.00 -4.72
CA ASP A 226 15.55 -6.98 -4.91
C ASP A 226 16.20 -5.72 -4.32
N ARG A 227 15.51 -4.58 -4.29
CA ARG A 227 15.99 -3.41 -3.55
C ARG A 227 16.06 -3.71 -2.06
N GLY A 228 15.07 -4.40 -1.50
CA GLY A 228 15.11 -4.89 -0.12
C GLY A 228 16.29 -5.84 0.13
N ARG A 229 16.57 -6.76 -0.81
CA ARG A 229 17.76 -7.63 -0.76
C ARG A 229 19.06 -6.82 -0.79
N TYR A 230 19.16 -5.84 -1.67
CA TYR A 230 20.33 -4.97 -1.80
C TYR A 230 20.60 -4.13 -0.54
N GLU A 231 19.58 -3.53 0.07
CA GLU A 231 19.76 -2.76 1.32
C GLU A 231 20.15 -3.67 2.50
N ARG A 232 19.60 -4.90 2.56
CA ARG A 232 20.05 -5.91 3.51
C ARG A 232 21.50 -6.29 3.26
N TYR A 233 21.89 -6.49 2.00
CA TYR A 233 23.28 -6.80 1.63
C TYR A 233 24.23 -5.69 2.08
N LEU A 234 23.94 -4.43 1.78
CA LEU A 234 24.75 -3.29 2.23
C LEU A 234 24.86 -3.23 3.76
N THR A 235 23.77 -3.55 4.48
CA THR A 235 23.77 -3.62 5.95
C THR A 235 24.67 -4.75 6.46
N GLN A 236 24.62 -5.92 5.83
CA GLN A 236 25.50 -7.05 6.16
C GLN A 236 26.96 -6.73 5.88
N LEU A 237 27.29 -6.10 4.74
CA LEU A 237 28.65 -5.66 4.43
C LEU A 237 29.19 -4.72 5.51
N ALA A 238 28.42 -3.71 5.91
CA ALA A 238 28.83 -2.76 6.95
C ALA A 238 28.99 -3.42 8.33
N ALA A 239 28.10 -4.35 8.69
CA ALA A 239 28.18 -5.10 9.94
C ALA A 239 29.40 -6.05 9.96
N ALA A 240 29.63 -6.76 8.86
CA ALA A 240 30.76 -7.66 8.70
C ALA A 240 32.10 -6.93 8.72
N ASP A 241 32.21 -5.78 8.05
CA ASP A 241 33.42 -4.95 8.05
C ASP A 241 33.77 -4.47 9.47
N ALA A 242 32.79 -3.89 10.16
CA ALA A 242 32.96 -3.43 11.55
C ALA A 242 33.33 -4.57 12.51
N ALA A 243 32.80 -5.77 12.28
CA ALA A 243 33.12 -6.95 13.07
C ALA A 243 34.52 -7.49 12.77
N LYS A 244 34.91 -7.60 11.49
CA LYS A 244 36.23 -8.08 11.06
C LYS A 244 37.36 -7.23 11.61
N ALA A 245 37.16 -5.92 11.74
CA ALA A 245 38.11 -5.00 12.39
C ALA A 245 38.38 -5.31 13.89
N LYS A 246 37.62 -6.20 14.51
CA LYS A 246 37.79 -6.63 15.92
C LYS A 246 38.26 -8.08 16.07
N LEU A 247 38.48 -8.79 14.97
CA LEU A 247 38.92 -10.19 14.99
C LEU A 247 40.45 -10.31 15.02
N SER A 248 40.94 -11.39 15.64
CA SER A 248 42.35 -11.80 15.47
C SER A 248 42.60 -12.35 14.06
N ALA A 249 43.85 -12.35 13.61
CA ALA A 249 44.20 -12.86 12.28
C ALA A 249 43.69 -14.30 12.01
N PRO A 250 43.83 -15.28 12.93
CA PRO A 250 43.29 -16.63 12.71
C PRO A 250 41.76 -16.71 12.64
N GLN A 251 41.05 -15.78 13.28
CA GLN A 251 39.59 -15.67 13.17
C GLN A 251 39.19 -15.05 11.82
N LEU A 252 39.92 -14.03 11.39
CA LEU A 252 39.69 -13.34 10.12
C LEU A 252 39.91 -14.27 8.93
N ASP A 253 40.96 -15.09 8.94
CA ASP A 253 41.28 -16.03 7.87
C ASP A 253 40.17 -17.08 7.63
N LYS A 254 39.34 -17.37 8.64
CA LYS A 254 38.20 -18.30 8.49
C LYS A 254 36.99 -17.67 7.79
N ILE A 255 36.96 -16.35 7.65
CA ILE A 255 35.75 -15.60 7.27
C ILE A 255 35.97 -14.78 6.01
N LYS A 256 37.15 -14.18 5.84
CA LYS A 256 37.39 -13.11 4.86
C LYS A 256 37.12 -13.48 3.39
N ASP A 257 37.23 -14.76 3.04
CA ASP A 257 37.07 -15.28 1.66
C ASP A 257 35.70 -15.94 1.42
N GLN A 258 34.80 -15.89 2.40
CA GLN A 258 33.45 -16.48 2.29
C GLN A 258 32.46 -15.47 1.68
N ALA A 259 31.39 -15.95 1.04
CA ALA A 259 30.27 -15.10 0.66
C ALA A 259 29.64 -14.42 1.89
N ILE A 260 29.02 -13.26 1.70
CA ILE A 260 28.55 -12.41 2.81
C ILE A 260 27.62 -13.14 3.80
N GLU A 261 26.72 -13.99 3.31
CA GLU A 261 25.77 -14.70 4.16
C GLU A 261 26.50 -15.67 5.09
N GLN A 262 27.50 -16.37 4.55
CA GLN A 262 28.36 -17.25 5.31
C GLN A 262 29.25 -16.47 6.28
N GLN A 263 29.75 -15.28 5.89
CA GLN A 263 30.45 -14.39 6.83
C GLN A 263 29.57 -14.03 8.02
N MET A 264 28.33 -13.60 7.76
CA MET A 264 27.38 -13.20 8.79
C MET A 264 26.98 -14.36 9.71
N TYR A 265 26.84 -15.58 9.15
CA TYR A 265 26.61 -16.79 9.94
C TYR A 265 27.78 -17.09 10.90
N LEU A 266 29.01 -17.07 10.39
CA LEU A 266 30.22 -17.34 11.18
C LEU A 266 30.45 -16.26 12.25
N LEU A 267 30.26 -14.98 11.90
CA LEU A 267 30.34 -13.86 12.84
C LEU A 267 29.29 -13.98 13.94
N GLY A 268 28.05 -14.34 13.59
CA GLY A 268 26.99 -14.61 14.56
C GLY A 268 27.34 -15.74 15.52
N GLY A 269 28.11 -16.76 15.11
CA GLY A 269 28.61 -17.81 16.00
C GLY A 269 29.74 -17.36 16.92
N LEU A 270 30.60 -16.44 16.46
CA LEU A 270 31.71 -15.91 17.24
C LEU A 270 31.27 -14.99 18.38
N PHE A 271 30.21 -14.19 18.18
CA PHE A 271 29.73 -13.25 19.20
C PHE A 271 28.81 -13.88 20.26
N ASP A 272 27.99 -14.87 19.88
CA ASP A 272 26.97 -15.58 20.71
C ASP A 272 27.51 -16.19 22.02
N LYS A 273 28.82 -16.36 22.15
CA LYS A 273 29.49 -16.89 23.36
C LYS A 273 30.72 -16.12 23.78
N SER A 274 30.92 -14.93 23.22
CA SER A 274 32.13 -14.15 23.48
C SER A 274 32.07 -13.56 24.89
N LYS A 275 33.05 -13.90 25.75
CA LYS A 275 33.28 -13.19 27.02
C LYS A 275 33.76 -11.75 26.77
N SER A 276 34.13 -11.42 25.53
CA SER A 276 34.35 -10.05 25.10
C SER A 276 33.02 -9.32 25.15
N LYS A 277 32.84 -8.53 26.20
CA LYS A 277 31.91 -7.40 26.22
C LYS A 277 32.33 -6.37 25.16
N GLY A 278 32.41 -6.76 23.88
CA GLY A 278 32.30 -5.82 22.79
C GLY A 278 31.01 -5.02 23.02
N ALA A 279 31.02 -3.74 22.66
CA ALA A 279 29.85 -2.90 22.85
C ALA A 279 28.63 -3.65 22.30
N ILE A 280 27.66 -3.96 23.16
CA ILE A 280 26.42 -4.72 22.90
C ILE A 280 25.75 -4.32 21.56
N SER A 281 26.05 -3.13 21.06
CA SER A 281 25.67 -2.63 19.74
C SER A 281 26.22 -3.41 18.53
N LEU A 282 27.45 -3.93 18.53
CA LEU A 282 28.02 -4.59 17.34
C LEU A 282 27.47 -6.00 17.15
N GLU A 283 27.42 -6.78 18.23
CA GLU A 283 26.75 -8.10 18.25
C GLU A 283 25.31 -7.99 17.77
N ARG A 284 24.53 -7.06 18.32
CA ARG A 284 23.15 -6.82 17.89
C ARG A 284 23.01 -6.43 16.42
N LYS A 285 23.98 -5.71 15.86
CA LYS A 285 23.99 -5.37 14.42
C LYS A 285 24.28 -6.59 13.56
N VAL A 286 25.17 -7.48 14.01
CA VAL A 286 25.41 -8.75 13.33
C VAL A 286 24.16 -9.64 13.42
N ASP A 287 23.55 -9.77 14.59
CA ASP A 287 22.34 -10.57 14.82
C ASP A 287 21.11 -10.06 14.07
N SER A 288 20.97 -8.74 13.92
CA SER A 288 19.88 -8.17 13.15
C SER A 288 20.02 -8.39 11.65
N ALA A 289 21.26 -8.45 11.14
CA ALA A 289 21.56 -8.53 9.72
C ALA A 289 21.76 -9.97 9.19
N ARG A 290 22.09 -10.94 10.06
CA ARG A 290 22.24 -12.35 9.67
C ARG A 290 20.90 -13.08 9.53
N GLN A 291 20.94 -14.21 8.83
CA GLN A 291 19.84 -15.18 8.78
C GLN A 291 19.65 -15.89 10.14
N SER A 292 18.44 -16.43 10.35
CA SER A 292 18.09 -17.23 11.53
C SER A 292 18.89 -18.53 11.61
N LYS A 293 19.38 -18.87 12.81
CA LYS A 293 19.91 -20.19 13.16
C LYS A 293 18.76 -21.17 13.49
N PRO A 294 18.99 -22.49 13.46
CA PRO A 294 18.04 -23.46 14.01
C PRO A 294 17.64 -23.10 15.45
N GLY A 295 16.33 -23.02 15.73
CA GLY A 295 15.77 -22.61 17.03
C GLY A 295 15.39 -21.12 17.15
N GLU A 296 15.89 -20.27 16.24
CA GLU A 296 15.43 -18.88 16.05
C GLU A 296 14.29 -18.81 15.03
N THR A 297 14.22 -19.79 14.12
CA THR A 297 13.10 -19.96 13.18
C THR A 297 11.85 -20.43 13.90
N LEU A 298 10.72 -19.81 13.58
CA LEU A 298 9.42 -20.25 14.09
C LEU A 298 8.87 -21.36 13.19
N SER A 299 8.53 -22.51 13.79
CA SER A 299 7.76 -23.55 13.09
C SER A 299 6.34 -23.06 12.79
N PHE A 300 5.65 -23.76 11.88
CA PHE A 300 4.24 -23.47 11.57
C PHE A 300 3.35 -23.47 12.83
N GLN A 301 3.52 -24.47 13.71
CA GLN A 301 2.77 -24.58 14.97
C GLN A 301 3.10 -23.43 15.92
N ASN A 302 4.38 -23.02 15.99
CA ASN A 302 4.80 -21.88 16.80
C ASN A 302 4.20 -20.57 16.27
N ASN A 303 4.12 -20.39 14.95
CA ASN A 303 3.46 -19.24 14.34
C ASN A 303 1.97 -19.17 14.70
N GLN A 304 1.24 -20.30 14.60
CA GLN A 304 -0.17 -20.35 14.97
C GLN A 304 -0.39 -20.02 16.45
N LEU A 305 0.41 -20.62 17.34
CA LEU A 305 0.32 -20.34 18.78
C LEU A 305 0.65 -18.87 19.08
N LEU A 306 1.74 -18.36 18.53
CA LEU A 306 2.18 -16.98 18.73
C LEU A 306 1.15 -15.97 18.21
N ALA A 307 0.53 -16.23 17.05
CA ALA A 307 -0.54 -15.40 16.52
C ALA A 307 -1.72 -15.27 17.49
N GLY A 308 -2.17 -16.38 18.10
CA GLY A 308 -3.21 -16.38 19.13
C GLY A 308 -2.81 -15.60 20.39
N MET A 309 -1.54 -15.69 20.81
CA MET A 309 -1.03 -14.91 21.94
C MET A 309 -0.95 -13.41 21.62
N LEU A 310 -0.47 -13.05 20.43
CA LEU A 310 -0.37 -11.67 19.96
C LEU A 310 -1.75 -11.02 19.81
N GLN A 311 -2.77 -11.77 19.38
CA GLN A 311 -4.14 -11.25 19.28
C GLN A 311 -4.64 -10.63 20.58
N THR A 312 -4.34 -11.25 21.73
CA THR A 312 -4.71 -10.69 23.04
C THR A 312 -3.73 -9.61 23.50
N ALA A 313 -2.44 -9.82 23.28
CA ALA A 313 -1.40 -8.91 23.76
C ALA A 313 -1.42 -7.55 23.04
N LEU A 314 -1.67 -7.52 21.73
CA LEU A 314 -1.75 -6.30 20.94
C LEU A 314 -2.93 -5.43 21.35
N VAL A 315 -4.11 -6.02 21.54
CA VAL A 315 -5.30 -5.34 22.08
C VAL A 315 -5.00 -4.66 23.41
N SER A 316 -4.26 -5.35 24.29
CA SER A 316 -3.84 -4.79 25.58
C SER A 316 -2.81 -3.66 25.43
N GLU A 317 -1.89 -3.78 24.47
CA GLU A 317 -0.76 -2.86 24.28
C GLU A 317 -1.16 -1.52 23.64
N ILE A 318 -2.16 -1.51 22.76
CA ILE A 318 -2.59 -0.27 22.08
C ILE A 318 -3.49 0.63 22.93
N LYS A 319 -4.05 0.09 24.01
CA LYS A 319 -4.97 0.80 24.91
C LYS A 319 -4.36 2.06 25.52
N GLY A 320 -5.17 3.11 25.69
CA GLY A 320 -4.79 4.34 26.38
C GLY A 320 -4.04 5.35 25.49
N THR A 321 -4.09 5.12 24.18
CA THR A 321 -3.72 6.08 23.13
C THR A 321 -4.96 6.38 22.33
N VAL A 322 -5.11 7.59 21.82
CA VAL A 322 -6.29 7.97 21.02
C VAL A 322 -6.37 7.13 19.74
N ALA A 323 -5.24 6.92 19.07
CA ALA A 323 -5.17 6.06 17.88
C ALA A 323 -5.52 4.59 18.21
N GLY A 324 -4.95 4.04 19.27
CA GLY A 324 -5.23 2.67 19.70
C GLY A 324 -6.67 2.48 20.19
N ASP A 325 -7.22 3.44 20.93
CA ASP A 325 -8.60 3.38 21.42
C ASP A 325 -9.62 3.44 20.27
N LYS A 326 -9.30 4.14 19.16
CA LYS A 326 -10.09 4.11 17.92
C LYS A 326 -10.11 2.71 17.28
N VAL A 327 -8.95 2.04 17.20
CA VAL A 327 -8.84 0.64 16.72
C VAL A 327 -9.59 -0.32 17.66
N LEU A 328 -9.47 -0.14 18.97
CA LEU A 328 -10.19 -0.96 19.95
C LEU A 328 -11.70 -0.80 19.83
N LYS A 329 -12.20 0.42 19.61
CA LYS A 329 -13.62 0.67 19.38
C LYS A 329 -14.14 -0.09 18.16
N PHE A 330 -13.35 -0.16 17.10
CA PHE A 330 -13.70 -0.93 15.90
C PHE A 330 -13.89 -2.42 16.22
N TYR A 331 -12.92 -3.07 16.86
CA TYR A 331 -13.06 -4.49 17.22
C TYR A 331 -14.15 -4.74 18.27
N ASN A 332 -14.35 -3.82 19.22
CA ASN A 332 -15.45 -3.90 20.18
C ASN A 332 -16.85 -3.73 19.56
N SER A 333 -16.94 -3.21 18.32
CA SER A 333 -18.21 -3.11 17.57
C SER A 333 -18.63 -4.43 16.91
N GLY A 334 -17.84 -5.49 17.05
CA GLY A 334 -18.12 -6.81 16.50
C GLY A 334 -17.23 -7.22 15.32
N ALA A 335 -16.32 -6.35 14.87
CA ALA A 335 -15.32 -6.72 13.86
C ALA A 335 -14.38 -7.82 14.40
N LYS A 336 -14.06 -8.80 13.56
CA LYS A 336 -13.19 -9.92 13.94
C LYS A 336 -11.72 -9.54 13.77
N LEU A 337 -10.95 -9.60 14.85
CA LEU A 337 -9.50 -9.58 14.78
C LEU A 337 -8.98 -10.98 14.47
N ASN A 338 -8.22 -11.13 13.38
CA ASN A 338 -7.57 -12.38 13.02
C ASN A 338 -6.10 -12.10 12.69
N ILE A 339 -5.19 -12.68 13.47
CA ILE A 339 -3.74 -12.46 13.32
C ILE A 339 -3.09 -13.69 12.73
N ALA A 340 -2.09 -13.45 11.88
CA ALA A 340 -1.28 -14.44 11.23
C ALA A 340 0.20 -14.07 11.30
N ILE A 341 1.07 -15.08 11.22
CA ILE A 341 2.51 -14.90 11.13
C ILE A 341 3.01 -15.77 9.98
N GLU A 342 3.33 -15.12 8.87
CA GLU A 342 3.68 -15.74 7.60
C GLU A 342 4.70 -14.85 6.88
N SER A 343 5.37 -15.32 5.84
CA SER A 343 6.20 -14.40 5.05
C SER A 343 5.28 -13.49 4.25
N CYS A 344 5.51 -12.17 4.33
CA CYS A 344 4.77 -11.21 3.51
C CYS A 344 5.62 -10.62 2.37
N GLN A 345 6.71 -11.32 2.00
CA GLN A 345 7.54 -11.06 0.80
C GLN A 345 8.03 -9.60 0.68
N GLY A 346 8.58 -9.04 1.77
CA GLY A 346 9.21 -7.72 1.74
C GLY A 346 8.42 -6.60 2.41
N CYS A 347 7.30 -6.90 3.07
CA CYS A 347 6.66 -6.01 4.05
C CYS A 347 6.97 -6.41 5.51
N TYR A 348 6.46 -5.64 6.47
CA TYR A 348 6.52 -5.97 7.91
C TYR A 348 5.22 -6.55 8.45
N ALA A 349 4.10 -6.10 7.87
CA ALA A 349 2.82 -6.74 7.96
C ALA A 349 1.99 -6.37 6.73
N LYS A 350 0.83 -7.01 6.57
CA LYS A 350 -0.22 -6.63 5.63
C LYS A 350 -1.59 -7.01 6.19
N TYR A 351 -2.61 -6.20 5.92
CA TYR A 351 -4.00 -6.62 5.96
C TYR A 351 -4.38 -7.29 4.64
N GLU A 352 -4.98 -8.47 4.73
CA GLU A 352 -5.46 -9.23 3.57
C GLU A 352 -7.00 -9.26 3.57
N PRO A 353 -7.65 -8.47 2.69
CA PRO A 353 -9.11 -8.36 2.64
C PRO A 353 -9.83 -9.69 2.47
N SER A 354 -9.34 -10.56 1.58
CA SER A 354 -9.99 -11.83 1.23
C SER A 354 -10.10 -12.81 2.40
N SER A 355 -9.15 -12.78 3.34
CA SER A 355 -9.15 -13.63 4.53
C SER A 355 -9.52 -12.87 5.82
N GLY A 356 -9.59 -11.54 5.75
CA GLY A 356 -9.77 -10.65 6.89
C GLY A 356 -8.64 -10.73 7.92
N ARG A 357 -7.43 -11.14 7.50
CA ARG A 357 -6.28 -11.38 8.38
C ARG A 357 -5.32 -10.20 8.37
N ILE A 358 -4.74 -9.91 9.54
CA ILE A 358 -3.52 -9.11 9.66
C ILE A 358 -2.35 -10.08 9.76
N ILE A 359 -1.51 -10.11 8.73
CA ILE A 359 -0.35 -10.99 8.62
C ILE A 359 0.90 -10.22 8.99
N PHE A 360 1.55 -10.57 10.09
CA PHE A 360 2.88 -10.09 10.42
C PHE A 360 3.94 -10.93 9.72
N ASP A 361 4.97 -10.26 9.21
CA ASP A 361 6.08 -10.93 8.58
C ASP A 361 6.88 -11.76 9.59
N SER A 362 7.08 -13.04 9.28
CA SER A 362 7.82 -13.96 10.14
C SER A 362 9.28 -13.54 10.32
N GLU A 363 9.93 -12.96 9.31
CA GLU A 363 11.31 -12.49 9.42
C GLU A 363 11.44 -11.27 10.34
N MET A 364 10.46 -10.37 10.35
CA MET A 364 10.42 -9.27 11.33
C MET A 364 10.41 -9.79 12.77
N ILE A 365 9.61 -10.82 13.06
CA ILE A 365 9.52 -11.42 14.39
C ILE A 365 10.81 -12.15 14.75
N GLN A 366 11.36 -12.95 13.82
CA GLN A 366 12.61 -13.65 14.05
C GLN A 366 13.78 -12.69 14.26
N GLN A 367 13.84 -11.57 13.52
CA GLN A 367 14.82 -10.51 13.76
C GLN A 367 14.68 -9.92 15.18
N TYR A 368 13.46 -9.70 15.66
CA TYR A 368 13.24 -9.27 17.04
C TYR A 368 13.79 -10.29 18.05
N LEU A 369 13.59 -11.59 17.81
CA LEU A 369 14.11 -12.65 18.69
C LEU A 369 15.64 -12.62 18.74
N ARG A 370 16.30 -12.56 17.58
CA ARG A 370 17.77 -12.50 17.47
C ARG A 370 18.35 -11.31 18.24
N VAL A 371 17.84 -10.09 17.97
CA VAL A 371 18.36 -8.86 18.60
C VAL A 371 18.16 -8.84 20.13
N ASN A 372 17.18 -9.58 20.64
CA ASN A 372 16.87 -9.67 22.06
C ASN A 372 17.38 -10.97 22.72
N ASN A 373 18.16 -11.79 22.01
CA ASN A 373 18.66 -13.08 22.47
C ASN A 373 17.55 -13.98 23.04
N LEU A 374 16.47 -14.13 22.26
CA LEU A 374 15.33 -14.97 22.60
C LEU A 374 15.27 -16.17 21.66
N THR A 375 14.94 -17.34 22.20
CA THR A 375 14.49 -18.48 21.40
C THR A 375 12.98 -18.45 21.23
N ALA A 376 12.47 -19.18 20.24
CA ALA A 376 11.03 -19.39 20.09
C ALA A 376 10.39 -19.96 21.38
N GLU A 377 11.05 -20.91 22.02
CA GLU A 377 10.59 -21.52 23.27
C GLU A 377 10.51 -20.50 24.42
N THR A 378 11.54 -19.67 24.61
CA THR A 378 11.56 -18.66 25.66
C THR A 378 10.49 -17.60 25.45
N LEU A 379 10.25 -17.19 24.20
CA LEU A 379 9.16 -16.27 23.85
C LEU A 379 7.81 -16.86 24.25
N LEU A 380 7.50 -18.07 23.77
CA LEU A 380 6.19 -18.71 23.94
C LEU A 380 5.87 -19.05 25.40
N LYS A 381 6.88 -19.29 26.24
CA LYS A 381 6.70 -19.57 27.66
C LYS A 381 6.58 -18.31 28.54
N SER A 382 6.84 -17.11 28.01
CA SER A 382 6.93 -15.89 28.81
C SER A 382 5.93 -14.82 28.38
N LYS A 383 4.90 -14.59 29.21
CA LYS A 383 3.94 -13.48 29.03
C LYS A 383 4.62 -12.12 28.92
N ALA A 384 5.72 -11.91 29.66
CA ALA A 384 6.48 -10.67 29.61
C ALA A 384 7.17 -10.47 28.24
N GLN A 385 7.70 -11.55 27.64
CA GLN A 385 8.33 -11.48 26.31
C GLN A 385 7.29 -11.29 25.21
N ILE A 386 6.13 -11.95 25.31
CA ILE A 386 5.00 -11.71 24.40
C ILE A 386 4.52 -10.25 24.47
N ALA A 387 4.40 -9.68 25.67
CA ALA A 387 4.04 -8.26 25.83
C ALA A 387 5.12 -7.31 25.28
N ALA A 388 6.40 -7.69 25.33
CA ALA A 388 7.48 -6.92 24.73
C ALA A 388 7.46 -6.99 23.19
N LEU A 389 7.17 -8.17 22.61
CA LEU A 389 6.97 -8.34 21.18
C LEU A 389 5.73 -7.59 20.68
N ALA A 390 4.60 -7.67 21.41
CA ALA A 390 3.40 -6.90 21.09
C ALA A 390 3.68 -5.39 21.08
N ARG A 391 4.48 -4.90 22.02
CA ARG A 391 4.95 -3.50 22.05
C ARG A 391 5.80 -3.11 20.84
N TYR A 392 6.63 -4.03 20.36
CA TYR A 392 7.43 -3.81 19.15
C TYR A 392 6.56 -3.80 17.89
N ALA A 393 5.59 -4.72 17.80
CA ALA A 393 4.70 -4.89 16.66
C ALA A 393 3.49 -3.93 16.64
N SER A 394 3.22 -3.22 17.74
CA SER A 394 1.99 -2.43 17.86
C SER A 394 1.86 -1.25 16.88
N PRO A 395 2.93 -0.55 16.44
CA PRO A 395 2.78 0.48 15.42
C PRO A 395 2.23 -0.07 14.10
N ILE A 396 2.83 -1.12 13.56
CA ILE A 396 2.37 -1.73 12.29
C ILE A 396 1.01 -2.40 12.48
N PHE A 397 0.70 -2.95 13.66
CA PHE A 397 -0.66 -3.43 13.96
C PHE A 397 -1.72 -2.32 13.81
N VAL A 398 -1.44 -1.10 14.28
CA VAL A 398 -2.36 0.03 14.13
C VAL A 398 -2.51 0.45 12.67
N GLU A 399 -1.43 0.39 11.88
CA GLU A 399 -1.45 0.60 10.41
C GLU A 399 -2.41 -0.41 9.74
N GLU A 400 -2.18 -1.71 9.93
CA GLU A 400 -2.99 -2.75 9.28
C GLU A 400 -4.43 -2.84 9.80
N ALA A 401 -4.65 -2.56 11.08
CA ALA A 401 -6.02 -2.47 11.62
C ALA A 401 -6.79 -1.30 11.01
N THR A 402 -6.10 -0.22 10.62
CA THR A 402 -6.71 0.89 9.89
C THR A 402 -7.12 0.47 8.49
N HIS A 403 -6.31 -0.33 7.79
CA HIS A 403 -6.73 -0.93 6.51
C HIS A 403 -7.96 -1.82 6.64
N GLN A 404 -8.06 -2.60 7.72
CA GLN A 404 -9.26 -3.38 8.00
C GLN A 404 -10.49 -2.47 8.25
N MET A 405 -10.31 -1.36 8.97
CA MET A 405 -11.38 -0.38 9.19
C MET A 405 -11.86 0.27 7.88
N GLN A 406 -10.94 0.61 6.98
CA GLN A 406 -11.26 1.14 5.65
C GLN A 406 -12.05 0.13 4.81
N HIS A 407 -11.65 -1.14 4.85
CA HIS A 407 -12.36 -2.20 4.16
C HIS A 407 -13.77 -2.43 4.73
N ASP A 408 -13.91 -2.51 6.05
CA ASP A 408 -15.20 -2.66 6.72
C ASP A 408 -16.13 -1.46 6.47
N TRP A 409 -15.59 -0.23 6.43
CA TRP A 409 -16.35 0.96 6.06
C TRP A 409 -16.96 0.84 4.66
N ALA A 410 -16.16 0.46 3.65
CA ALA A 410 -16.65 0.30 2.29
C ALA A 410 -17.67 -0.84 2.18
N ALA A 411 -17.43 -1.97 2.85
CA ALA A 411 -18.35 -3.10 2.89
C ALA A 411 -19.70 -2.71 3.50
N LYS A 412 -19.70 -1.98 4.62
CA LYS A 412 -20.93 -1.48 5.28
C LYS A 412 -21.67 -0.44 4.46
N ALA A 413 -20.95 0.41 3.72
CA ALA A 413 -21.54 1.35 2.77
C ALA A 413 -22.03 0.65 1.49
N GLY A 414 -21.65 -0.60 1.26
CA GLY A 414 -21.98 -1.35 0.05
C GLY A 414 -21.38 -0.72 -1.21
N ILE A 415 -20.18 -0.14 -1.10
CA ILE A 415 -19.50 0.55 -2.21
C ILE A 415 -18.21 -0.15 -2.61
N TYR A 416 -17.90 -0.13 -3.91
CA TYR A 416 -16.59 -0.59 -4.39
C TYR A 416 -15.48 0.35 -3.93
N LYS A 417 -14.41 -0.13 -3.29
CA LYS A 417 -13.27 0.70 -2.87
C LYS A 417 -11.96 0.19 -3.47
N PRO A 418 -11.37 0.89 -4.47
CA PRO A 418 -10.02 0.55 -4.91
C PRO A 418 -9.00 0.82 -3.80
N TYR A 419 -7.89 0.08 -3.81
CA TYR A 419 -6.76 0.35 -2.93
C TYR A 419 -5.92 1.52 -3.49
N VAL A 420 -5.81 2.60 -2.72
CA VAL A 420 -5.33 3.91 -3.22
C VAL A 420 -4.36 4.59 -2.24
N GLN A 421 -3.64 5.60 -2.72
CA GLN A 421 -2.71 6.37 -1.89
C GLN A 421 -3.35 6.99 -0.64
N GLU A 422 -4.61 7.41 -0.74
CA GLU A 422 -5.38 7.96 0.37
C GLU A 422 -5.51 6.95 1.53
N ASP A 423 -5.66 5.66 1.23
CA ASP A 423 -5.73 4.59 2.24
C ASP A 423 -4.44 4.53 3.06
N GLU A 424 -3.30 4.65 2.37
CA GLU A 424 -1.97 4.59 2.97
C GLU A 424 -1.64 5.82 3.80
N VAL A 425 -2.12 6.99 3.38
CA VAL A 425 -1.98 8.22 4.15
C VAL A 425 -2.73 8.12 5.47
N GLU A 426 -3.97 7.62 5.45
CA GLU A 426 -4.75 7.42 6.68
C GLU A 426 -4.08 6.40 7.61
N ALA A 427 -3.70 5.22 7.09
CA ALA A 427 -3.10 4.15 7.89
C ALA A 427 -1.74 4.57 8.48
N ASN A 428 -0.87 5.19 7.68
CA ASN A 428 0.42 5.68 8.16
C ASN A 428 0.27 6.84 9.17
N SER A 429 -0.74 7.70 9.00
CA SER A 429 -1.04 8.77 9.97
C SER A 429 -1.54 8.21 11.30
N MET A 430 -2.39 7.19 11.28
CA MET A 430 -2.85 6.46 12.48
C MET A 430 -1.67 5.82 13.24
N GLN A 431 -0.77 5.15 12.52
CA GLN A 431 0.45 4.60 13.11
C GLN A 431 1.36 5.68 13.69
N ALA A 432 1.60 6.78 12.96
CA ALA A 432 2.48 7.85 13.39
C ALA A 432 1.96 8.55 14.65
N LEU A 433 0.64 8.78 14.70
CA LEU A 433 -0.05 9.30 15.88
C LEU A 433 0.11 8.36 17.08
N TYR A 434 -0.17 7.05 16.90
CA TYR A 434 0.01 6.04 17.94
C TYR A 434 1.45 6.05 18.49
N THR A 435 2.44 6.04 17.59
CA THR A 435 3.86 6.01 17.94
C THR A 435 4.24 7.28 18.72
N THR A 436 3.75 8.45 18.30
CA THR A 436 3.95 9.73 18.99
C THR A 436 3.40 9.69 20.42
N GLU A 437 2.18 9.19 20.61
CA GLU A 437 1.55 9.06 21.93
C GLU A 437 2.34 8.12 22.85
N LYS A 438 2.77 6.95 22.34
CA LYS A 438 3.54 5.97 23.11
C LYS A 438 4.93 6.48 23.46
N MET A 439 5.63 7.12 22.53
CA MET A 439 6.95 7.71 22.78
C MET A 439 6.90 8.79 23.87
N ARG A 440 5.76 9.48 24.03
CA ARG A 440 5.56 10.47 25.11
C ARG A 440 5.14 9.86 26.45
N ARG A 441 4.27 8.87 26.44
CA ARG A 441 3.56 8.41 27.65
C ARG A 441 4.08 7.07 28.21
N ASP A 442 4.76 6.26 27.41
CA ASP A 442 5.20 4.92 27.80
C ASP A 442 6.74 4.82 27.77
N ALA A 443 7.34 4.88 28.95
CA ALA A 443 8.80 4.80 29.11
C ALA A 443 9.38 3.47 28.61
N LYS A 444 8.64 2.36 28.70
CA LYS A 444 9.10 1.06 28.20
C LYS A 444 9.08 1.02 26.68
N PHE A 445 8.05 1.60 26.06
CA PHE A 445 7.98 1.77 24.61
C PHE A 445 9.11 2.63 24.10
N LYS A 446 9.32 3.80 24.72
CA LYS A 446 10.42 4.70 24.37
C LYS A 446 11.78 4.03 24.48
N ALA A 447 12.05 3.35 25.60
CA ALA A 447 13.31 2.65 25.79
C ALA A 447 13.53 1.52 24.78
N LEU A 448 12.47 0.79 24.41
CA LEU A 448 12.52 -0.24 23.39
C LEU A 448 12.86 0.37 22.01
N PHE A 449 12.10 1.35 21.53
CA PHE A 449 12.28 1.90 20.19
C PHE A 449 13.60 2.66 20.01
N LEU A 450 14.04 3.45 20.99
CA LEU A 450 15.36 4.11 20.94
C LEU A 450 16.54 3.13 20.91
N ARG A 451 16.35 1.92 21.46
CA ARG A 451 17.34 0.84 21.38
C ARG A 451 17.26 0.13 20.03
N MET A 452 16.05 -0.19 19.58
CA MET A 452 15.82 -0.98 18.37
C MET A 452 16.09 -0.17 17.10
N GLU A 453 15.85 1.14 17.06
CA GLU A 453 16.10 1.99 15.87
C GLU A 453 17.56 1.92 15.41
N LYS A 454 18.50 1.68 16.33
CA LYS A 454 19.94 1.55 16.04
C LYS A 454 20.34 0.17 15.53
N SER A 455 19.40 -0.78 15.57
CA SER A 455 19.64 -2.21 15.35
C SER A 455 18.75 -2.79 14.26
N THR A 456 17.54 -2.25 14.02
CA THR A 456 16.57 -2.76 13.05
C THR A 456 16.00 -1.66 12.16
N VAL A 457 15.93 -1.95 10.87
CA VAL A 457 15.34 -1.06 9.85
C VAL A 457 13.86 -0.81 10.12
N TYR A 458 13.14 -1.80 10.65
CA TYR A 458 11.74 -1.63 11.06
C TYR A 458 11.58 -0.50 12.07
N ALA A 459 12.29 -0.57 13.21
CA ALA A 459 12.15 0.43 14.26
C ALA A 459 12.60 1.81 13.78
N GLN A 460 13.68 1.87 13.01
CA GLN A 460 14.13 3.10 12.36
C GLN A 460 13.02 3.70 11.49
N LYS A 461 12.40 2.92 10.60
CA LYS A 461 11.32 3.40 9.71
C LYS A 461 10.12 3.89 10.51
N ARG A 462 9.70 3.20 11.58
CA ARG A 462 8.60 3.65 12.44
C ARG A 462 8.90 5.00 13.12
N MET A 463 10.14 5.18 13.58
CA MET A 463 10.60 6.44 14.17
C MET A 463 10.67 7.57 13.14
N GLU A 464 11.20 7.31 11.94
CA GLU A 464 11.22 8.29 10.85
C GLU A 464 9.81 8.70 10.40
N THR A 465 8.88 7.74 10.29
CA THR A 465 7.46 8.04 9.99
C THR A 465 6.86 8.93 11.08
N MET A 466 7.11 8.65 12.35
CA MET A 466 6.65 9.47 13.48
C MET A 466 7.23 10.89 13.42
N ASP A 467 8.54 11.04 13.24
CA ASP A 467 9.21 12.35 13.20
C ASP A 467 8.66 13.21 12.06
N ARG A 468 8.53 12.65 10.86
CA ARG A 468 8.00 13.37 9.69
C ARG A 468 6.53 13.80 9.89
N PHE A 469 5.72 12.96 10.53
CA PHE A 469 4.34 13.32 10.86
C PHE A 469 4.28 14.48 11.87
N ASN A 470 5.14 14.44 12.90
CA ASN A 470 5.25 15.47 13.92
C ASN A 470 5.73 16.82 13.36
N GLU A 471 6.57 16.82 12.32
CA GLU A 471 7.03 18.04 11.65
C GLU A 471 5.89 18.77 10.92
N SER A 472 5.12 18.04 10.10
CA SER A 472 3.98 18.60 9.37
C SER A 472 3.12 17.49 8.76
N PRO A 473 1.85 17.34 9.18
CA PRO A 473 0.92 16.38 8.57
C PRO A 473 0.75 16.58 7.05
N VAL A 474 0.75 17.82 6.58
CA VAL A 474 0.62 18.14 5.15
C VAL A 474 1.86 17.71 4.36
N LYS A 475 3.07 17.94 4.88
CA LYS A 475 4.29 17.43 4.23
C LYS A 475 4.37 15.92 4.33
N PHE A 476 3.87 15.34 5.41
CA PHE A 476 3.79 13.90 5.62
C PHE A 476 2.94 13.22 4.56
N ASP A 477 1.70 13.68 4.34
CA ASP A 477 0.82 13.18 3.27
C ASP A 477 1.52 13.17 1.91
N ARG A 478 2.10 14.31 1.52
CA ARG A 478 2.87 14.42 0.27
C ARG A 478 3.99 13.40 0.19
N MET A 479 4.71 13.19 1.29
CA MET A 479 5.84 12.29 1.35
C MET A 479 5.42 10.81 1.33
N ILE A 480 4.33 10.42 1.99
CA ILE A 480 3.72 9.08 1.84
C ILE A 480 3.43 8.83 0.35
N ARG A 481 2.73 9.76 -0.32
CA ARG A 481 2.34 9.65 -1.74
C ARG A 481 3.52 9.64 -2.72
N GLN A 482 4.59 10.38 -2.43
CA GLN A 482 5.71 10.58 -3.36
C GLN A 482 6.87 9.63 -3.13
N VAL A 483 7.09 9.16 -1.90
CA VAL A 483 8.29 8.43 -1.51
C VAL A 483 7.98 6.99 -1.14
N TYR A 484 6.89 6.73 -0.43
CA TYR A 484 6.60 5.38 0.05
C TYR A 484 5.60 4.62 -0.84
N TYR A 485 4.59 5.31 -1.37
CA TYR A 485 3.48 4.70 -2.12
C TYR A 485 3.28 5.33 -3.50
N TYR A 486 4.38 5.74 -4.13
CA TYR A 486 4.39 6.22 -5.52
C TYR A 486 3.95 5.14 -6.53
N GLY A 487 4.06 3.87 -6.14
CA GLY A 487 3.57 2.69 -6.88
C GLY A 487 2.07 2.42 -6.71
N THR A 488 1.37 3.18 -5.86
CA THR A 488 -0.08 3.07 -5.64
C THR A 488 -0.77 4.23 -6.37
N PRO A 489 -1.87 4.01 -7.10
CA PRO A 489 -2.63 5.10 -7.73
C PRO A 489 -3.31 6.00 -6.70
N SER A 490 -3.50 7.28 -7.03
CA SER A 490 -4.45 8.14 -6.31
C SER A 490 -5.89 7.61 -6.54
N PHE A 491 -6.83 7.98 -5.67
CA PHE A 491 -8.24 7.63 -5.89
C PHE A 491 -8.73 8.05 -7.28
N GLY A 492 -8.43 9.28 -7.71
CA GLY A 492 -8.80 9.77 -9.03
C GLY A 492 -8.19 8.95 -10.18
N ALA A 493 -6.93 8.51 -10.05
CA ALA A 493 -6.30 7.65 -11.05
C ALA A 493 -6.96 6.26 -11.08
N ALA A 494 -7.14 5.61 -9.93
CA ALA A 494 -7.76 4.30 -9.85
C ALA A 494 -9.21 4.32 -10.34
N SER A 495 -10.00 5.31 -9.92
CA SER A 495 -11.39 5.48 -10.35
C SER A 495 -11.47 5.69 -11.87
N SER A 496 -10.59 6.52 -12.43
CA SER A 496 -10.57 6.78 -13.87
C SER A 496 -10.27 5.53 -14.69
N GLN A 497 -9.33 4.70 -14.24
CA GLN A 497 -8.98 3.44 -14.91
C GLN A 497 -10.17 2.48 -14.89
N ILE A 498 -10.83 2.34 -13.75
CA ILE A 498 -11.99 1.45 -13.60
C ILE A 498 -13.16 1.95 -14.42
N LEU A 499 -13.52 3.24 -14.30
CA LEU A 499 -14.60 3.84 -15.09
C LEU A 499 -14.35 3.68 -16.59
N SER A 500 -13.11 3.86 -17.04
CA SER A 500 -12.73 3.63 -18.44
C SER A 500 -12.95 2.18 -18.87
N ALA A 501 -12.46 1.21 -18.11
CA ALA A 501 -12.58 -0.21 -18.44
C ALA A 501 -14.03 -0.67 -18.43
N VAL A 502 -14.75 -0.37 -17.34
CA VAL A 502 -16.17 -0.72 -17.15
C VAL A 502 -17.04 -0.11 -18.23
N SER A 503 -16.87 1.19 -18.55
CA SER A 503 -17.70 1.84 -19.56
C SER A 503 -17.42 1.31 -20.97
N SER A 504 -16.16 0.95 -21.27
CA SER A 504 -15.82 0.35 -22.58
C SER A 504 -16.46 -1.02 -22.74
N GLU A 505 -16.47 -1.81 -21.66
CA GLU A 505 -17.09 -3.12 -21.66
C GLU A 505 -18.61 -3.04 -21.77
N LEU A 506 -19.26 -2.11 -21.05
CA LEU A 506 -20.69 -1.87 -21.17
C LEU A 506 -21.08 -1.43 -22.59
N GLU A 507 -20.27 -0.57 -23.23
CA GLU A 507 -20.48 -0.18 -24.63
C GLU A 507 -20.29 -1.37 -25.58
N ARG A 508 -19.24 -2.18 -25.41
CA ARG A 508 -19.01 -3.39 -26.22
C ARG A 508 -20.21 -4.33 -26.17
N ARG A 509 -20.82 -4.50 -25.00
CA ARG A 509 -22.00 -5.36 -24.80
C ARG A 509 -23.21 -4.93 -25.64
N LYS A 510 -23.36 -3.65 -25.99
CA LYS A 510 -24.45 -3.20 -26.88
C LYS A 510 -24.35 -3.78 -28.29
N THR A 511 -23.16 -4.22 -28.69
CA THR A 511 -22.87 -4.78 -30.01
C THR A 511 -22.79 -6.31 -30.02
N LEU A 512 -22.91 -6.95 -28.85
CA LEU A 512 -22.88 -8.41 -28.73
C LEU A 512 -24.21 -9.03 -29.17
N ASP A 513 -24.13 -10.24 -29.70
CA ASP A 513 -25.32 -11.05 -29.93
C ASP A 513 -25.94 -11.51 -28.60
N ALA A 514 -27.23 -11.85 -28.64
CA ALA A 514 -27.99 -12.24 -27.46
C ALA A 514 -27.43 -13.47 -26.75
N LYS A 515 -26.79 -14.40 -27.48
CA LYS A 515 -26.24 -15.63 -26.91
C LYS A 515 -25.00 -15.32 -26.08
N ALA A 516 -24.07 -14.53 -26.61
CA ALA A 516 -22.88 -14.09 -25.90
C ALA A 516 -23.23 -13.27 -24.65
N LEU A 517 -24.26 -12.42 -24.73
CA LEU A 517 -24.75 -11.69 -23.56
C LEU A 517 -25.30 -12.62 -22.48
N VAL A 518 -26.15 -13.59 -22.84
CA VAL A 518 -26.68 -14.57 -21.89
C VAL A 518 -25.56 -15.37 -21.23
N GLU A 519 -24.56 -15.81 -21.99
CA GLU A 519 -23.41 -16.54 -21.46
C GLU A 519 -22.64 -15.74 -20.39
N ILE A 520 -22.41 -14.45 -20.62
CA ILE A 520 -21.77 -13.56 -19.64
C ILE A 520 -22.65 -13.38 -18.40
N GLU A 521 -23.95 -13.18 -18.56
CA GLU A 521 -24.86 -12.98 -17.42
C GLU A 521 -25.07 -14.27 -16.59
N GLU A 522 -24.95 -15.44 -17.21
CA GLU A 522 -25.03 -16.73 -16.52
C GLU A 522 -23.72 -17.05 -15.77
N THR A 523 -22.59 -16.95 -16.45
CA THR A 523 -21.28 -17.45 -15.96
C THR A 523 -20.39 -16.41 -15.29
N GLY A 524 -20.63 -15.12 -15.53
CA GLY A 524 -19.76 -14.05 -15.05
C GLY A 524 -19.74 -13.90 -13.52
N ALA A 525 -18.69 -13.25 -13.01
CA ALA A 525 -18.54 -12.93 -11.60
C ALA A 525 -19.67 -12.02 -11.10
N GLY A 526 -20.19 -12.33 -9.92
CA GLY A 526 -21.24 -11.55 -9.27
C GLY A 526 -20.72 -10.22 -8.69
N LEU A 527 -21.63 -9.44 -8.10
CA LEU A 527 -21.27 -8.18 -7.45
C LEU A 527 -20.30 -8.38 -6.27
N GLU A 528 -20.53 -9.41 -5.44
CA GLU A 528 -19.68 -9.69 -4.28
C GLU A 528 -18.23 -9.98 -4.70
N ASP A 529 -18.04 -10.85 -5.69
CA ASP A 529 -16.72 -11.17 -6.24
C ASP A 529 -16.06 -9.93 -6.86
N ALA A 530 -16.80 -9.18 -7.68
CA ALA A 530 -16.30 -7.97 -8.31
C ALA A 530 -15.92 -6.88 -7.29
N MET A 531 -16.64 -6.81 -6.16
CA MET A 531 -16.32 -5.87 -5.07
C MET A 531 -15.05 -6.23 -4.31
N ALA A 532 -14.63 -7.50 -4.32
CA ALA A 532 -13.40 -7.96 -3.71
C ALA A 532 -12.16 -7.80 -4.61
N MET A 533 -12.35 -7.55 -5.91
CA MET A 533 -11.25 -7.41 -6.88
C MET A 533 -10.46 -6.12 -6.70
N THR A 534 -9.14 -6.23 -6.76
CA THR A 534 -8.23 -5.08 -6.90
C THR A 534 -8.51 -4.34 -8.21
N THR A 535 -8.00 -3.11 -8.34
CA THR A 535 -8.11 -2.34 -9.59
C THR A 535 -7.54 -3.11 -10.80
N GLN A 536 -6.44 -3.85 -10.62
CA GLN A 536 -5.82 -4.63 -11.69
C GLN A 536 -6.70 -5.81 -12.10
N GLU A 537 -7.18 -6.61 -11.14
CA GLU A 537 -8.06 -7.76 -11.39
C GLU A 537 -9.35 -7.31 -12.04
N LEU A 538 -10.01 -6.30 -11.48
CA LEU A 538 -11.28 -5.80 -12.00
C LEU A 538 -11.13 -5.30 -13.44
N THR A 539 -10.10 -4.48 -13.72
CA THR A 539 -9.89 -3.91 -15.06
C THR A 539 -9.44 -4.95 -16.08
N GLY A 540 -8.75 -6.01 -15.64
CA GLY A 540 -8.35 -7.14 -16.48
C GLY A 540 -9.49 -8.13 -16.77
N SER A 541 -10.50 -8.20 -15.90
CA SER A 541 -11.59 -9.19 -15.97
C SER A 541 -12.96 -8.58 -16.27
N VAL A 542 -13.07 -7.32 -16.70
CA VAL A 542 -14.38 -6.67 -16.96
C VAL A 542 -15.29 -7.47 -17.89
N ALA A 543 -14.73 -8.18 -18.88
CA ALA A 543 -15.49 -9.02 -19.82
C ALA A 543 -16.16 -10.23 -19.15
N GLU A 544 -15.66 -10.66 -17.99
CA GLU A 544 -16.10 -11.84 -17.24
C GLU A 544 -16.95 -11.46 -16.02
N ILE A 545 -17.36 -10.19 -15.88
CA ILE A 545 -18.19 -9.70 -14.76
C ILE A 545 -19.63 -9.46 -15.24
N LYS A 546 -20.64 -9.80 -14.44
CA LYS A 546 -22.05 -9.59 -14.81
C LYS A 546 -22.38 -8.11 -15.00
N THR A 547 -23.31 -7.79 -15.92
CA THR A 547 -23.66 -6.39 -16.25
C THR A 547 -24.14 -5.61 -15.04
N VAL A 548 -24.92 -6.25 -14.16
CA VAL A 548 -25.45 -5.62 -12.95
C VAL A 548 -24.33 -5.19 -11.99
N ALA A 549 -23.27 -5.99 -11.87
CA ALA A 549 -22.13 -5.69 -11.02
C ALA A 549 -21.31 -4.52 -11.59
N LEU A 550 -21.04 -4.54 -12.91
CA LEU A 550 -20.36 -3.46 -13.61
C LEU A 550 -21.10 -2.11 -13.46
N LYS A 551 -22.42 -2.10 -13.64
CA LYS A 551 -23.23 -0.89 -13.47
C LYS A 551 -23.20 -0.35 -12.04
N LYS A 552 -23.22 -1.23 -11.04
CA LYS A 552 -23.10 -0.83 -9.63
C LYS A 552 -21.74 -0.18 -9.35
N ILE A 553 -20.65 -0.78 -9.82
CA ILE A 553 -19.29 -0.25 -9.64
C ILE A 553 -19.11 1.08 -10.37
N GLN A 554 -19.61 1.19 -11.60
CA GLN A 554 -19.61 2.46 -12.34
C GLN A 554 -20.37 3.54 -11.56
N ASN A 555 -21.56 3.22 -11.06
CA ASN A 555 -22.37 4.14 -10.28
C ASN A 555 -21.65 4.60 -8.99
N ASP A 556 -21.02 3.69 -8.26
CA ASP A 556 -20.29 4.03 -7.03
C ASP A 556 -19.17 5.04 -7.31
N LEU A 557 -18.37 4.78 -8.35
CA LEU A 557 -17.24 5.62 -8.72
C LEU A 557 -17.65 6.97 -9.36
N LEU A 558 -18.85 7.05 -9.94
CA LEU A 558 -19.42 8.33 -10.39
C LEU A 558 -19.85 9.23 -9.23
N HIS A 559 -20.11 8.66 -8.04
CA HIS A 559 -20.53 9.36 -6.82
C HIS A 559 -19.36 9.53 -5.83
N LYS A 560 -18.27 10.14 -6.31
CA LYS A 560 -16.99 10.29 -5.57
C LYS A 560 -17.06 10.94 -4.18
N THR A 561 -18.12 11.70 -3.88
CA THR A 561 -18.26 12.47 -2.63
C THR A 561 -18.12 11.60 -1.38
N VAL A 562 -18.67 10.37 -1.41
CA VAL A 562 -18.57 9.44 -0.28
C VAL A 562 -17.11 9.11 0.08
N TYR A 563 -16.23 9.03 -0.91
CA TYR A 563 -14.82 8.74 -0.72
C TYR A 563 -14.05 9.99 -0.26
N THR A 564 -14.31 11.14 -0.87
CA THR A 564 -13.65 12.39 -0.47
C THR A 564 -13.99 12.75 0.97
N ASP A 565 -15.27 12.65 1.36
CA ASP A 565 -15.71 12.94 2.72
C ASP A 565 -15.05 12.00 3.74
N HIS A 566 -14.87 10.72 3.38
CA HIS A 566 -14.18 9.75 4.23
C HIS A 566 -12.70 10.13 4.45
N TYR A 567 -11.96 10.36 3.37
CA TYR A 567 -10.53 10.66 3.46
C TYR A 567 -10.24 12.02 4.10
N ASP A 568 -11.05 13.04 3.80
CA ASP A 568 -10.93 14.36 4.42
C ASP A 568 -11.20 14.26 5.92
N SER A 569 -12.27 13.55 6.32
CA SER A 569 -12.58 13.30 7.74
C SER A 569 -11.46 12.56 8.48
N ALA A 570 -10.83 11.57 7.82
CA ALA A 570 -9.72 10.82 8.41
C ALA A 570 -8.46 11.68 8.60
N SER A 571 -8.13 12.50 7.60
CA SER A 571 -7.03 13.46 7.66
C SER A 571 -7.23 14.50 8.77
N ASP A 572 -8.40 15.14 8.81
CA ASP A 572 -8.76 16.13 9.83
C ASP A 572 -8.72 15.56 11.24
N TRP A 573 -9.21 14.33 11.40
CA TRP A 573 -9.17 13.64 12.68
C TRP A 573 -7.74 13.40 13.15
N THR A 574 -6.85 12.85 12.30
CA THR A 574 -5.46 12.59 12.72
C THR A 574 -4.68 13.88 13.00
N GLY A 575 -4.87 14.93 12.19
CA GLY A 575 -4.25 16.24 12.39
C GLY A 575 -4.70 16.95 13.67
N SER A 576 -6.00 16.92 13.98
CA SER A 576 -6.54 17.49 15.22
C SER A 576 -6.07 16.73 16.47
N MET A 577 -5.97 15.41 16.39
CA MET A 577 -5.45 14.60 17.50
C MET A 577 -3.96 14.82 17.73
N LEU A 578 -3.16 14.96 16.67
CA LEU A 578 -1.75 15.33 16.79
C LEU A 578 -1.59 16.68 17.51
N THR A 579 -2.40 17.67 17.12
CA THR A 579 -2.40 18.99 17.76
C THR A 579 -2.72 18.87 19.25
N THR A 580 -3.73 18.07 19.61
CA THR A 580 -4.08 17.79 21.01
C THR A 580 -2.94 17.11 21.77
N VAL A 581 -2.28 16.13 21.15
CA VAL A 581 -1.14 15.42 21.74
C VAL A 581 0.05 16.36 21.96
N ASN A 582 0.26 17.33 21.08
CA ASN A 582 1.31 18.37 21.17
C ASN A 582 1.04 19.45 22.22
N THR A 583 -0.22 19.82 22.43
CA THR A 583 -0.59 20.86 23.41
C THR A 583 -0.84 20.30 24.81
N SER A 584 -1.12 19.01 24.93
CA SER A 584 -1.34 18.36 26.23
C SER A 584 -0.03 18.25 27.02
N ARG A 585 0.05 18.94 28.17
CA ARG A 585 1.13 18.71 29.14
C ARG A 585 1.12 17.24 29.55
N VAL A 586 2.27 16.57 29.49
CA VAL A 586 2.44 15.23 30.07
C VAL A 586 2.00 15.30 31.54
N PRO A 587 0.95 14.56 31.96
CA PRO A 587 0.53 14.57 33.34
C PRO A 587 1.72 14.21 34.23
N LYS A 588 2.09 15.08 35.18
CA LYS A 588 3.12 14.74 36.17
C LYS A 588 2.67 13.45 36.85
N PRO A 589 3.53 12.42 36.96
CA PRO A 589 3.15 11.20 37.67
C PRO A 589 2.68 11.61 39.07
N LYS A 590 1.47 11.17 39.44
CA LYS A 590 0.96 11.36 40.80
C LYS A 590 1.96 10.70 41.73
N VAL A 591 2.76 11.51 42.41
CA VAL A 591 3.60 11.05 43.51
C VAL A 591 2.63 10.46 44.52
N ARG A 592 2.68 9.14 44.72
CA ARG A 592 2.07 8.54 45.90
C ARG A 592 2.83 9.11 47.09
N VAL A 593 2.19 10.01 47.81
CA VAL A 593 2.67 10.44 49.13
C VAL A 593 2.64 9.19 50.02
N PRO A 594 3.72 8.93 50.80
CA PRO A 594 3.87 7.71 51.61
C PRO A 594 2.67 7.37 52.49
#